data_AF-A0A1Q7NJJ9-F1
#
_entry.id   AF-A0A1Q7NJJ9-F1
#
_cell.length_a   1.000
_cell.length_b   1.000
_cell.length_c   1.000
_cell.angle_alpha   90.00
_cell.angle_beta   90.00
_cell.angle_gamma   90.00
#
_symmetry.space_group_name_H-M   'P 1'
#
loop_
_entity.id
_entity.type
_entity.pdbx_description
1 polymer ?
#
loop_
_entity_poly.entity_id
_entity_poly.type
_entity_poly.pdbx_seq_one_letter_code
_entity_poly.pdbx_strand_id
1 'polypeptide(L)'
;MNFNYPEVTIPGTVYGRSRVGGYDAKQLFDANVEHFKMFANRWEAGANIDWSWDEDYSMWPFGMTSWIVSKHVSIDPYVYLRESESALPQLDVAMLTRYPNGSWENEMLKYYWEARLNRADYLIDYGIAHENDRYLLEAGAAGLADSVERAHLREPWVFKRLGLAYSKLADYDPAYRVKMKDAWSRYLQLGPSPDDPDLMKIRNAVSN
;
A
#
# COMPACT_ATOMS: atom_id res chain seq x y z
N MET A 1 5.18 5.45 -37.06
CA MET A 1 5.57 6.38 -35.99
C MET A 1 6.22 5.55 -34.90
N ASN A 2 7.54 5.65 -34.75
CA ASN A 2 8.27 5.03 -33.65
C ASN A 2 8.09 5.92 -32.41
N PHE A 3 7.16 5.56 -31.54
CA PHE A 3 7.08 6.11 -30.18
C PHE A 3 8.08 5.37 -29.27
N ASN A 4 9.31 5.19 -29.73
CA ASN A 4 10.28 4.38 -29.02
C ASN A 4 10.98 5.30 -28.01
N TYR A 5 10.69 5.09 -26.72
CA TYR A 5 11.57 5.49 -25.64
C TYR A 5 12.90 4.76 -25.87
N PRO A 6 13.95 5.41 -26.40
CA PRO A 6 15.15 4.72 -26.88
C PRO A 6 15.95 4.06 -25.74
N GLU A 7 15.64 4.44 -24.51
CA GLU A 7 16.27 3.95 -23.28
C GLU A 7 15.58 2.70 -22.71
N VAL A 8 14.40 2.33 -23.23
CA VAL A 8 13.68 1.12 -22.79
C VAL A 8 14.16 -0.07 -23.62
N THR A 9 14.70 -1.08 -22.94
CA THR A 9 15.09 -2.35 -23.57
C THR A 9 13.92 -3.32 -23.55
N ILE A 10 13.40 -3.68 -24.73
CA ILE A 10 12.38 -4.73 -24.86
C ILE A 10 13.08 -6.08 -25.14
N PRO A 11 13.00 -7.08 -24.24
CA PRO A 11 13.77 -8.33 -24.36
C PRO A 11 13.34 -9.26 -25.50
N GLY A 12 12.20 -8.99 -26.14
CA GLY A 12 11.66 -9.79 -27.22
C GLY A 12 10.68 -9.00 -28.09
N THR A 13 9.98 -9.68 -28.99
CA THR A 13 9.05 -9.04 -29.94
C THR A 13 7.60 -9.10 -29.48
N VAL A 14 7.28 -9.95 -28.50
CA VAL A 14 5.91 -10.14 -28.01
C VAL A 14 5.91 -10.53 -26.53
N TYR A 15 4.94 -10.04 -25.77
CA TYR A 15 4.73 -10.48 -24.39
C TYR A 15 4.11 -11.88 -24.34
N GLY A 16 4.63 -12.72 -23.45
CA GLY A 16 4.21 -14.11 -23.20
C GLY A 16 5.30 -15.12 -23.55
N ARG A 17 5.88 -15.75 -22.53
CA ARG A 17 7.01 -16.70 -22.63
C ARG A 17 6.80 -17.85 -23.61
N SER A 18 5.55 -18.30 -23.83
CA SER A 18 5.22 -19.41 -24.74
C SER A 18 5.18 -19.03 -26.22
N ARG A 19 5.35 -17.76 -26.57
CA ARG A 19 5.31 -17.26 -27.96
C ARG A 19 6.71 -17.23 -28.57
N VAL A 20 6.82 -17.38 -29.89
CA VAL A 20 8.10 -17.21 -30.60
C VAL A 20 8.53 -15.75 -30.49
N GLY A 21 9.74 -15.50 -29.99
CA GLY A 21 10.21 -14.14 -29.63
C GLY A 21 9.52 -13.58 -28.38
N GLY A 22 8.90 -14.45 -27.58
CA GLY A 22 8.20 -14.13 -26.34
C GLY A 22 9.14 -13.68 -25.23
N TYR A 23 8.72 -12.72 -24.43
CA TYR A 23 9.34 -12.38 -23.15
C TYR A 23 8.29 -12.30 -22.03
N ASP A 24 8.72 -12.40 -20.77
CA ASP A 24 7.89 -12.27 -19.58
C ASP A 24 8.20 -10.99 -18.78
N ALA A 25 7.41 -10.74 -17.72
CA ALA A 25 7.57 -9.59 -16.85
C ALA A 25 8.96 -9.52 -16.22
N LYS A 26 9.51 -10.65 -15.73
CA LYS A 26 10.85 -10.68 -15.15
C LYS A 26 11.91 -10.22 -16.14
N GLN A 27 11.90 -10.76 -17.35
CA GLN A 27 12.86 -10.36 -18.38
C GLN A 27 12.76 -8.87 -18.70
N LEU A 28 11.53 -8.32 -18.73
CA LEU A 28 11.33 -6.88 -18.93
C LEU A 28 11.89 -6.07 -17.75
N PHE A 29 11.70 -6.53 -16.52
CA PHE A 29 12.21 -5.85 -15.33
C PHE A 29 13.74 -5.89 -15.27
N ASP A 30 14.33 -7.08 -15.44
CA ASP A 30 15.78 -7.30 -15.44
C ASP A 30 16.49 -6.38 -16.45
N ALA A 31 15.84 -6.08 -17.58
CA ALA A 31 16.41 -5.24 -18.63
C ALA A 31 16.31 -3.72 -18.37
N ASN A 32 15.56 -3.27 -17.35
CA ASN A 32 15.14 -1.86 -17.26
C ASN A 32 15.12 -1.26 -15.85
N VAL A 33 14.89 -2.04 -14.78
CA VAL A 33 14.70 -1.49 -13.42
C VAL A 33 15.90 -0.74 -12.85
N GLU A 34 17.12 -1.03 -13.34
CA GLU A 34 18.34 -0.31 -12.95
C GLU A 34 18.48 1.05 -13.67
N HIS A 35 17.77 1.26 -14.77
CA HIS A 35 17.88 2.46 -15.60
C HIS A 35 16.80 3.49 -15.29
N PHE A 36 15.59 3.06 -14.94
CA PHE A 36 14.49 3.95 -14.58
C PHE A 36 13.47 3.26 -13.66
N LYS A 37 12.70 4.08 -12.94
CA LYS A 37 11.59 3.59 -12.13
C LYS A 37 10.49 3.02 -13.02
N MET A 38 10.24 1.73 -12.88
CA MET A 38 9.16 1.06 -13.59
C MET A 38 7.90 1.03 -12.72
N PHE A 39 6.75 1.28 -13.33
CA PHE A 39 5.49 1.29 -12.63
C PHE A 39 4.51 0.31 -13.26
N ALA A 40 3.75 -0.38 -12.42
CA ALA A 40 2.67 -1.25 -12.83
C ALA A 40 1.46 -1.02 -11.91
N ASN A 41 0.27 -1.04 -12.51
CA ASN A 41 -0.94 -1.21 -11.72
C ASN A 41 -0.99 -2.67 -11.27
N ARG A 42 -1.49 -2.90 -10.05
CA ARG A 42 -1.57 -4.23 -9.46
C ARG A 42 -2.27 -5.16 -10.45
N TRP A 43 -1.60 -6.23 -10.88
CA TRP A 43 -2.20 -7.21 -11.77
C TRP A 43 -3.34 -7.89 -11.02
N GLU A 44 -4.57 -7.69 -11.51
CA GLU A 44 -5.73 -8.37 -10.96
C GLU A 44 -5.59 -9.88 -11.15
N ALA A 45 -6.01 -10.63 -10.12
CA ALA A 45 -6.05 -12.09 -10.07
C ALA A 45 -6.87 -12.70 -11.22
N GLY A 46 -6.26 -12.88 -12.40
CA GLY A 46 -6.83 -13.57 -13.56
C GLY A 46 -6.06 -14.82 -13.97
N ALA A 47 -6.67 -15.67 -14.81
CA ALA A 47 -6.09 -16.94 -15.25
C ALA A 47 -4.82 -16.82 -16.12
N ASN A 48 -4.39 -15.60 -16.47
CA ASN A 48 -3.23 -15.33 -17.32
C ASN A 48 -2.27 -14.30 -16.69
N ILE A 49 -2.13 -14.30 -15.36
CA ILE A 49 -1.14 -13.43 -14.72
C ILE A 49 0.25 -14.01 -14.90
N ASP A 50 1.15 -13.14 -15.34
CA ASP A 50 2.57 -13.41 -15.33
C ASP A 50 3.13 -13.15 -13.92
N TRP A 51 3.48 -14.22 -13.21
CA TRP A 51 4.11 -14.18 -11.89
C TRP A 51 5.63 -14.37 -11.94
N SER A 52 6.24 -14.34 -13.14
CA SER A 52 7.68 -14.58 -13.30
C SER A 52 8.56 -13.64 -12.47
N TRP A 53 8.05 -12.46 -12.13
CA TRP A 53 8.75 -11.42 -11.39
C TRP A 53 8.69 -11.60 -9.87
N ASP A 54 7.72 -12.35 -9.32
CA ASP A 54 7.41 -12.32 -7.89
C ASP A 54 8.54 -12.93 -7.03
N GLU A 55 9.43 -13.74 -7.59
CA GLU A 55 10.59 -14.24 -6.83
C GLU A 55 11.57 -13.10 -6.49
N ASP A 56 11.89 -12.24 -7.45
CA ASP A 56 12.99 -11.27 -7.35
C ASP A 56 12.53 -9.82 -7.15
N TYR A 57 11.26 -9.53 -7.45
CA TYR A 57 10.72 -8.18 -7.44
C TYR A 57 9.53 -8.07 -6.51
N SER A 58 9.33 -6.86 -5.99
CA SER A 58 8.16 -6.47 -5.23
C SER A 58 7.53 -5.22 -5.85
N MET A 59 6.30 -4.94 -5.46
CA MET A 59 5.55 -3.78 -5.89
C MET A 59 5.26 -2.90 -4.68
N TRP A 60 5.92 -1.76 -4.60
CA TRP A 60 5.71 -0.79 -3.53
C TRP A 60 4.65 0.21 -3.96
N PRO A 61 3.61 0.49 -3.16
CA PRO A 61 2.61 1.50 -3.50
C PRO A 61 3.26 2.85 -3.84
N PHE A 62 2.87 3.49 -4.92
CA PHE A 62 3.46 4.76 -5.34
C PHE A 62 2.45 5.58 -6.13
N GLY A 63 1.96 6.68 -5.55
CA GLY A 63 0.81 7.38 -6.13
C GLY A 63 -0.40 6.45 -6.24
N MET A 64 -1.07 6.46 -7.39
CA MET A 64 -2.17 5.53 -7.73
C MET A 64 -1.70 4.24 -8.43
N THR A 65 -0.39 3.96 -8.43
CA THR A 65 0.21 2.79 -9.08
C THR A 65 1.17 2.09 -8.12
N SER A 66 1.96 1.15 -8.60
CA SER A 66 3.02 0.49 -7.82
C SER A 66 4.37 0.62 -8.50
N TRP A 67 5.39 1.01 -7.75
CA TRP A 67 6.78 0.99 -8.19
C TRP A 67 7.32 -0.43 -8.10
N ILE A 68 7.82 -0.95 -9.22
CA ILE A 68 8.53 -2.22 -9.30
C ILE A 68 9.96 -2.02 -8.78
N VAL A 69 10.33 -2.82 -7.79
CA VAL A 69 11.63 -2.76 -7.13
C VAL A 69 12.17 -4.16 -6.87
N SER A 70 13.48 -4.34 -6.97
CA SER A 70 14.11 -5.60 -6.58
C SER A 70 13.93 -5.84 -5.08
N LYS A 71 13.62 -7.07 -4.68
CA LYS A 71 13.57 -7.51 -3.27
C LYS A 71 14.93 -7.47 -2.58
N HIS A 72 16.02 -7.33 -3.33
CA HIS A 72 17.38 -7.19 -2.79
C HIS A 72 17.72 -5.75 -2.39
N VAL A 73 16.85 -4.79 -2.69
CA VAL A 73 17.03 -3.38 -2.35
C VAL A 73 16.17 -3.05 -1.12
N SER A 74 16.79 -2.42 -0.12
CA SER A 74 16.08 -1.87 1.02
C SER A 74 15.46 -0.52 0.69
N ILE A 75 14.33 -0.22 1.34
CA ILE A 75 13.72 1.11 1.23
C ILE A 75 14.64 2.13 1.91
N ASP A 76 14.85 3.28 1.26
CA ASP A 76 15.12 4.51 2.01
C ASP A 76 13.75 5.09 2.38
N PRO A 77 13.32 4.99 3.65
CA PRO A 77 11.96 5.33 4.04
C PRO A 77 11.68 6.82 3.86
N TYR A 78 12.68 7.69 4.01
CA TYR A 78 12.52 9.13 3.87
C TYR A 78 12.34 9.53 2.41
N VAL A 79 13.17 8.98 1.53
CA VAL A 79 13.08 9.23 0.09
C VAL A 79 11.77 8.67 -0.45
N TYR A 80 11.45 7.41 -0.12
CA TYR A 80 10.23 6.78 -0.58
C TYR A 80 8.96 7.51 -0.12
N LEU A 81 8.85 7.88 1.16
CA LEU A 81 7.66 8.57 1.67
C LEU A 81 7.46 9.94 1.00
N ARG A 82 8.53 10.71 0.85
CA ARG A 82 8.48 12.01 0.18
C ARG A 82 8.02 11.87 -1.27
N GLU A 83 8.61 10.94 -2.01
CA GLU A 83 8.33 10.77 -3.43
C GLU A 83 6.96 10.15 -3.69
N SER A 84 6.60 9.12 -2.94
CA SER A 84 5.29 8.46 -3.07
C SER A 84 4.13 9.37 -2.72
N GLU A 85 4.27 10.25 -1.70
CA GLU A 85 3.25 11.26 -1.39
C GLU A 85 3.18 12.33 -2.49
N SER A 86 4.33 12.78 -3.02
CA SER A 86 4.34 13.76 -4.11
C SER A 86 3.73 13.25 -5.43
N ALA A 87 3.66 11.93 -5.59
CA ALA A 87 3.05 11.28 -6.75
C ALA A 87 1.52 11.21 -6.66
N LEU A 88 0.93 11.49 -5.50
CA LEU A 88 -0.52 11.65 -5.36
C LEU A 88 -0.94 13.08 -5.72
N PRO A 89 -2.01 13.27 -6.50
CA PRO A 89 -2.53 14.61 -6.76
C PRO A 89 -3.01 15.26 -5.46
N GLN A 90 -2.73 16.55 -5.29
CA GLN A 90 -3.30 17.33 -4.19
C GLN A 90 -4.76 17.65 -4.51
N LEU A 91 -5.65 16.72 -4.16
CA LEU A 91 -7.08 16.86 -4.38
C LEU A 91 -7.73 17.67 -3.24
N ASP A 92 -8.60 18.61 -3.61
CA ASP A 92 -9.54 19.23 -2.67
C ASP A 92 -10.67 18.24 -2.37
N VAL A 93 -10.42 17.37 -1.39
CA VAL A 93 -11.39 16.34 -0.96
C VAL A 93 -12.73 16.96 -0.57
N ALA A 94 -12.74 18.12 0.09
CA ALA A 94 -13.97 18.75 0.55
C ALA A 94 -14.82 19.31 -0.60
N MET A 95 -14.18 19.66 -1.72
CA MET A 95 -14.86 20.02 -2.95
C MET A 95 -15.38 18.77 -3.67
N LEU A 96 -14.57 17.72 -3.80
CA LEU A 96 -14.95 16.50 -4.52
C LEU A 96 -16.09 15.72 -3.84
N THR A 97 -16.20 15.74 -2.51
CA THR A 97 -17.31 15.10 -1.79
C THR A 97 -18.68 15.72 -2.06
N ARG A 98 -18.74 16.91 -2.67
CA ARG A 98 -20.00 17.57 -3.05
C ARG A 98 -20.61 16.97 -4.31
N TYR A 99 -19.82 16.25 -5.10
CA TYR A 99 -20.29 15.62 -6.32
C TYR A 99 -21.07 14.34 -6.00
N PRO A 100 -22.15 14.04 -6.75
CA PRO A 100 -22.98 12.88 -6.49
C PRO A 100 -22.20 11.58 -6.70
N ASN A 101 -22.60 10.53 -5.98
CA ASN A 101 -22.06 9.18 -6.17
C ASN A 101 -22.19 8.74 -7.64
N GLY A 102 -21.13 8.15 -8.19
CA GLY A 102 -21.04 7.73 -9.59
C GLY A 102 -20.60 8.82 -10.57
N SER A 103 -20.40 10.06 -10.12
CA SER A 103 -19.67 11.07 -10.90
C SER A 103 -18.19 10.72 -11.01
N TRP A 104 -17.53 11.21 -12.06
CA TRP A 104 -16.09 11.04 -12.24
C TRP A 104 -15.30 11.56 -11.02
N GLU A 105 -15.68 12.70 -10.46
CA GLU A 105 -15.07 13.31 -9.28
C GLU A 105 -15.18 12.42 -8.04
N ASN A 106 -16.35 11.80 -7.84
CA ASN A 106 -16.58 10.88 -6.73
C ASN A 106 -15.79 9.57 -6.92
N GLU A 107 -15.72 9.03 -8.14
CA GLU A 107 -14.91 7.83 -8.43
C GLU A 107 -13.42 8.11 -8.22
N MET A 108 -12.91 9.26 -8.68
CA MET A 108 -11.52 9.67 -8.43
C MET A 108 -11.20 9.77 -6.93
N LEU A 109 -12.17 10.20 -6.11
CA LEU A 109 -11.99 10.28 -4.67
C LEU A 109 -11.82 8.88 -4.03
N LYS A 110 -12.50 7.85 -4.56
CA LYS A 110 -12.33 6.47 -4.09
C LYS A 110 -10.92 5.97 -4.38
N TYR A 111 -10.43 6.13 -5.61
CA TYR A 111 -9.07 5.73 -5.99
C TYR A 111 -7.99 6.48 -5.21
N TYR A 112 -8.23 7.77 -4.94
CA TYR A 112 -7.34 8.58 -4.12
C TYR A 112 -7.20 8.02 -2.69
N TRP A 113 -8.32 7.70 -2.03
CA TRP A 113 -8.28 7.13 -0.69
C TRP A 113 -7.77 5.70 -0.68
N GLU A 114 -8.12 4.89 -1.69
CA GLU A 114 -7.57 3.55 -1.85
C GLU A 114 -6.04 3.56 -1.97
N ALA A 115 -5.48 4.46 -2.78
CA ALA A 115 -4.04 4.63 -2.91
C ALA A 115 -3.37 5.00 -1.57
N ARG A 116 -3.99 5.89 -0.79
CA ARG A 116 -3.51 6.25 0.55
C ARG A 116 -3.60 5.11 1.55
N LEU A 117 -4.69 4.36 1.55
CA LEU A 117 -4.87 3.17 2.37
C LEU A 117 -3.84 2.10 2.03
N ASN A 118 -3.66 1.79 0.75
CA ASN A 118 -2.70 0.79 0.28
C ASN A 118 -1.27 1.16 0.70
N ARG A 119 -0.89 2.44 0.58
CA ARG A 119 0.41 2.92 1.06
C ARG A 119 0.54 2.81 2.58
N ALA A 120 -0.46 3.28 3.33
CA ALA A 120 -0.43 3.24 4.79
C ALA A 120 -0.35 1.81 5.33
N ASP A 121 -1.11 0.89 4.74
CA ASP A 121 -1.11 -0.52 5.06
C ASP A 121 0.25 -1.18 4.78
N TYR A 122 0.80 -0.94 3.58
CA TYR A 122 2.13 -1.41 3.19
C TYR A 122 3.21 -0.92 4.16
N LEU A 123 3.17 0.34 4.58
CA LEU A 123 4.16 0.91 5.51
C LEU A 123 4.12 0.23 6.88
N ILE A 124 2.94 -0.17 7.34
CA ILE A 124 2.79 -0.92 8.60
C ILE A 124 3.42 -2.30 8.45
N ASP A 125 3.12 -3.04 7.38
CA ASP A 125 3.73 -4.36 7.17
C ASP A 125 5.25 -4.28 6.99
N TYR A 126 5.72 -3.35 6.18
CA TYR A 126 7.14 -3.15 5.96
C TYR A 126 7.83 -2.77 7.26
N GLY A 127 7.27 -1.83 8.04
CA GLY A 127 7.82 -1.43 9.34
C GLY A 127 7.89 -2.61 10.32
N ILE A 128 6.84 -3.44 10.40
CA ILE A 128 6.84 -4.65 11.25
C ILE A 128 7.92 -5.64 10.81
N ALA A 129 8.05 -5.88 9.50
CA ALA A 129 9.02 -6.82 8.95
C ALA A 129 10.47 -6.35 9.14
N HIS A 130 10.70 -5.05 9.32
CA HIS A 130 12.02 -4.44 9.50
C HIS A 130 12.18 -3.95 10.94
N GLU A 131 12.13 -4.89 11.88
CA GLU A 131 12.43 -4.66 13.31
C GLU A 131 11.52 -3.63 14.01
N ASN A 132 10.26 -3.56 13.57
CA ASN A 132 9.31 -2.53 14.01
C ASN A 132 9.84 -1.11 13.75
N ASP A 133 10.35 -0.81 12.54
CA ASP A 133 10.85 0.52 12.17
C ASP A 133 9.83 1.60 12.58
N ARG A 134 10.25 2.42 13.54
CA ARG A 134 9.39 3.41 14.18
C ARG A 134 8.85 4.43 13.17
N TYR A 135 9.68 4.89 12.25
CA TYR A 135 9.32 5.96 11.33
C TYR A 135 8.28 5.48 10.32
N LEU A 136 8.46 4.27 9.79
CA LEU A 136 7.50 3.64 8.89
C LEU A 136 6.16 3.33 9.57
N LEU A 137 6.21 2.83 10.81
CA LEU A 137 5.01 2.58 11.61
C LEU A 137 4.24 3.87 11.93
N GLU A 138 4.93 4.94 12.31
CA GLU A 138 4.31 6.26 12.57
C GLU A 138 3.68 6.81 11.29
N ALA A 139 4.37 6.72 10.15
CA ALA A 139 3.85 7.18 8.86
C ALA A 139 2.62 6.38 8.40
N GLY A 140 2.65 5.05 8.54
CA GLY A 140 1.52 4.18 8.22
C GLY A 140 0.32 4.43 9.13
N ALA A 141 0.54 4.53 10.44
CA ALA A 141 -0.52 4.85 11.40
C ALA A 141 -1.14 6.22 11.14
N ALA A 142 -0.34 7.23 10.82
CA ALA A 142 -0.83 8.57 10.47
C ALA A 142 -1.69 8.55 9.19
N GLY A 143 -1.27 7.80 8.16
CA GLY A 143 -2.04 7.66 6.92
C GLY A 143 -3.40 6.99 7.09
N LEU A 144 -3.47 5.91 7.88
CA LEU A 144 -4.75 5.29 8.23
C LEU A 144 -5.63 6.21 9.09
N ALA A 145 -5.04 6.93 10.05
CA ALA A 145 -5.79 7.86 10.90
C ALA A 145 -6.38 9.04 10.11
N ASP A 146 -5.61 9.63 9.18
CA ASP A 146 -6.08 10.68 8.26
C ASP A 146 -7.26 10.18 7.42
N SER A 147 -7.22 8.93 6.97
CA SER A 147 -8.27 8.32 6.17
C SER A 147 -9.55 8.08 6.99
N VAL A 148 -9.44 7.72 8.27
CA VAL A 148 -10.60 7.64 9.19
C VAL A 148 -11.19 9.03 9.44
N GLU A 149 -10.35 10.05 9.62
CA GLU A 149 -10.80 11.41 9.94
C GLU A 149 -11.46 12.09 8.73
N ARG A 150 -10.80 12.08 7.57
CA ARG A 150 -11.18 12.85 6.39
C ARG A 150 -12.00 12.10 5.35
N ALA A 151 -11.79 10.79 5.20
CA ALA A 151 -12.64 9.96 4.33
C ALA A 151 -13.79 9.29 5.09
N HIS A 152 -13.83 9.43 6.42
CA HIS A 152 -14.84 8.79 7.27
C HIS A 152 -14.90 7.28 7.06
N LEU A 153 -13.76 6.65 6.77
CA LEU A 153 -13.66 5.20 6.64
C LEU A 153 -13.96 4.52 7.97
N ARG A 154 -14.80 3.47 7.90
CA ARG A 154 -15.32 2.75 9.07
C ARG A 154 -15.16 1.23 8.96
N GLU A 155 -14.33 0.76 8.03
CA GLU A 155 -14.08 -0.64 7.83
C GLU A 155 -13.32 -1.23 9.04
N PRO A 156 -13.74 -2.39 9.59
CA PRO A 156 -13.10 -2.97 10.77
C PRO A 156 -11.59 -3.17 10.61
N TRP A 157 -11.13 -3.57 9.43
CA TRP A 157 -9.72 -3.85 9.17
C TRP A 157 -8.82 -2.62 9.39
N VAL A 158 -9.31 -1.41 9.10
CA VAL A 158 -8.56 -0.16 9.31
C VAL A 158 -8.22 0.04 10.79
N PHE A 159 -9.22 -0.16 11.67
CA PHE A 159 -9.04 -0.04 13.10
C PHE A 159 -8.19 -1.18 13.68
N LYS A 160 -8.33 -2.40 13.15
CA LYS A 160 -7.45 -3.52 13.50
C LYS A 160 -5.99 -3.18 13.20
N ARG A 161 -5.71 -2.63 12.02
CA ARG A 161 -4.37 -2.24 11.57
C ARG A 161 -3.80 -1.04 12.32
N LEU A 162 -4.60 -0.02 12.59
CA LEU A 162 -4.22 1.09 13.47
C LEU A 162 -3.80 0.59 14.86
N GLY A 163 -4.60 -0.27 15.48
CA GLY A 163 -4.24 -0.82 16.79
C GLY A 163 -3.00 -1.70 16.74
N LEU A 164 -2.79 -2.47 15.65
CA LEU A 164 -1.56 -3.22 15.45
C LEU A 164 -0.35 -2.28 15.38
N ALA A 165 -0.38 -1.24 14.56
CA ALA A 165 0.71 -0.26 14.44
C ALA A 165 1.01 0.41 15.79
N TYR A 166 -0.02 0.89 16.49
CA TYR A 166 0.14 1.50 17.82
C TYR A 166 0.65 0.51 18.88
N SER A 167 0.30 -0.77 18.79
CA SER A 167 0.83 -1.78 19.71
C SER A 167 2.34 -1.95 19.57
N LYS A 168 2.87 -1.83 18.34
CA LYS A 168 4.32 -1.86 18.08
C LYS A 168 4.99 -0.56 18.49
N LEU A 169 4.35 0.58 18.22
CA LEU A 169 4.86 1.89 18.64
C LEU A 169 4.90 2.05 20.16
N ALA A 170 4.07 1.31 20.90
CA ALA A 170 4.08 1.30 22.37
C ALA A 170 5.37 0.75 22.99
N ASP A 171 6.20 0.03 22.23
CA ASP A 171 7.54 -0.42 22.65
C ASP A 171 8.53 0.77 22.70
N TYR A 172 8.29 1.81 21.89
CA TYR A 172 9.10 3.03 21.86
C TYR A 172 8.55 4.14 22.77
N ASP A 173 7.23 4.31 22.81
CA ASP A 173 6.55 5.29 23.66
C ASP A 173 5.24 4.69 24.21
N PRO A 174 5.16 4.44 25.54
CA PRO A 174 3.96 3.88 26.16
C PRO A 174 2.68 4.71 25.94
N ALA A 175 2.76 5.99 25.57
CA ALA A 175 1.60 6.81 25.24
C ALA A 175 0.77 6.22 24.07
N TYR A 176 1.40 5.46 23.16
CA TYR A 176 0.68 4.77 22.08
C TYR A 176 -0.27 3.69 22.57
N ARG A 177 -0.14 3.19 23.81
CA ARG A 177 -1.09 2.21 24.38
C ARG A 177 -2.52 2.76 24.45
N VAL A 178 -2.68 4.05 24.70
CA VAL A 178 -4.00 4.70 24.72
C VAL A 178 -4.62 4.68 23.32
N LYS A 179 -3.83 5.04 22.29
CA LYS A 179 -4.26 5.02 20.89
C LYS A 179 -4.56 3.60 20.40
N MET A 180 -3.74 2.63 20.80
CA MET A 180 -3.97 1.20 20.54
C MET A 180 -5.31 0.75 21.11
N LYS A 181 -5.58 1.03 22.38
CA LYS A 181 -6.86 0.66 23.03
C LYS A 181 -8.05 1.32 22.36
N ASP A 182 -7.98 2.60 22.00
CA ASP A 182 -9.05 3.30 21.29
C ASP A 182 -9.32 2.64 19.92
N ALA A 183 -8.28 2.43 19.11
CA ALA A 183 -8.42 1.80 17.80
C ALA A 183 -9.02 0.40 17.89
N TRP A 184 -8.50 -0.46 18.77
CA TRP A 184 -9.03 -1.81 18.94
C TRP A 184 -10.40 -1.85 19.61
N SER A 185 -10.76 -0.88 20.44
CA SER A 185 -12.13 -0.76 20.95
C SER A 185 -13.12 -0.46 19.83
N ARG A 186 -12.77 0.46 18.92
CA ARG A 186 -13.58 0.75 17.72
C ARG A 186 -13.68 -0.47 16.82
N TYR A 187 -12.58 -1.21 16.62
CA TYR A 187 -12.60 -2.47 15.89
C TYR A 187 -13.65 -3.44 16.46
N LEU A 188 -13.62 -3.66 17.78
CA LEU A 188 -14.55 -4.57 18.46
C LEU A 188 -16.01 -4.08 18.37
N GLN A 189 -16.25 -2.78 18.44
CA GLN A 189 -17.59 -2.18 18.31
C GLN A 189 -18.21 -2.40 16.92
N LEU A 190 -17.38 -2.53 15.88
CA LEU A 190 -17.83 -2.78 14.51
C LEU A 190 -18.20 -4.26 14.26
N GLY A 191 -18.08 -5.13 15.27
CA GLY A 191 -18.51 -6.53 15.18
C GLY A 191 -17.67 -7.36 14.22
N PRO A 192 -16.36 -7.55 14.48
CA PRO A 192 -15.51 -8.33 13.60
C PRO A 192 -15.91 -9.80 13.55
N SER A 193 -15.45 -10.50 12.51
CA SER A 193 -15.70 -11.94 12.36
C SER A 193 -15.29 -12.70 13.63
N PRO A 194 -16.14 -13.61 14.15
CA PRO A 194 -15.77 -14.51 15.24
C PRO A 194 -14.53 -15.35 14.95
N ASP A 195 -14.24 -15.61 13.67
CA ASP A 195 -13.12 -16.42 13.20
C ASP A 195 -11.82 -15.61 13.03
N ASP A 196 -11.79 -14.32 13.39
CA ASP A 196 -10.56 -13.54 13.35
C ASP A 196 -9.52 -14.12 14.33
N PRO A 197 -8.35 -14.60 13.84
CA PRO A 197 -7.34 -15.22 14.68
C PRO A 197 -6.78 -14.29 15.76
N ASP A 198 -6.86 -12.98 15.57
CA ASP A 198 -6.35 -11.99 16.52
C ASP A 198 -7.38 -11.55 17.57
N LEU A 199 -8.64 -11.98 17.45
CA LEU A 199 -9.76 -11.44 18.22
C LEU A 199 -9.57 -11.57 19.74
N MET A 200 -9.11 -12.74 20.20
CA MET A 200 -8.86 -12.97 21.62
C MET A 200 -7.70 -12.12 22.16
N LYS A 201 -6.62 -12.00 21.38
CA LYS A 201 -5.47 -11.16 21.73
C LYS A 201 -5.90 -9.69 21.84
N ILE A 202 -6.68 -9.21 20.89
CA ILE A 202 -7.19 -7.83 20.87
C ILE A 202 -8.09 -7.56 22.09
N ARG A 203 -9.03 -8.47 22.42
CA ARG A 203 -9.90 -8.33 23.61
C ARG A 203 -9.11 -8.24 24.91
N ASN A 204 -8.08 -9.07 25.06
CA ASN A 204 -7.22 -9.06 26.25
C ASN A 204 -6.43 -7.75 26.34
N ALA A 205 -5.90 -7.25 25.23
CA ALA A 205 -5.12 -6.03 25.21
C ALA A 205 -5.94 -4.75 25.47
N VAL A 206 -7.23 -4.75 25.13
CA VAL A 206 -8.14 -3.65 25.46
C VAL A 206 -8.52 -3.66 26.94
N SER A 207 -8.72 -4.85 27.53
CA SER A 207 -9.18 -5.02 28.92
C SER A 207 -8.12 -4.75 29.99
N ASN A 208 -6.82 -4.91 29.65
CA ASN A 208 -5.68 -4.67 30.54
C ASN A 208 -5.15 -3.25 30.36
#